data_AF-A0A5C7I2X2-F1
#
_entry.id   AF-A0A5C7I2X2-F1
#
_cell.length_a   1.000
_cell.length_b   1.000
_cell.length_c   1.000
_cell.angle_alpha   90.00
_cell.angle_beta   90.00
_cell.angle_gamma   90.00
#
_symmetry.space_group_name_H-M   'P 1'
#
loop_
_entity.id
_entity.type
_entity.pdbx_description
1 polymer ?
#
loop_
_entity_poly.entity_id
_entity_poly.type
_entity_poly.pdbx_seq_one_letter_code
_entity_poly.pdbx_strand_id
1 'polypeptide(L)'
;MRTQVSKMVLLVVMVVLLSLRGAESRKLGQISESFEYSAISCRAHTASITDFGGVGDGQTSNTKAFRNAITQLSRYSSDGGSQLYVPAGKWLTGSFNLTSHFTLYLHKDAVLLATQSQDLNEWPLIKPLPSYGRGRDAAGGRYTSLIFGSNLTDVIITGDNGTIDGQGAIWWQKFHQGKLKNTRPYLIEIMYSSGLQISNLTLLNSPSWNVHPVYSSDILVQGITIIAPGVLECLNTFSCVTPNVLMTFKSDSCTNTRIEDCYIVSGDDCVAVKSGWDEYGIAFGMPTKHLSIRRLTCISPYSAAIALGSEMSGGIEDVRAEDITAINTESAVRIKTGVGRGGYVKAIYVKGMSLHTMKWVFWITGNYGSHPDSHYDPNALPVIQNINYRDIVAENVAMAARLEGISNDPFTGICISNATIGLAAKAKKVPWTCTDINGITSRVTPRPCDLLPDQGPEKLSACDFPTERLPIDMVAFQKCSSSMNYM
;
A
#
# COMPACT_ATOMS: atom_id res chain seq x y z
N MET A 1 -89.68 10.88 9.09
CA MET A 1 -88.76 12.05 8.97
C MET A 1 -87.74 12.21 10.12
N ARG A 2 -87.92 11.67 11.33
CA ARG A 2 -86.94 11.85 12.43
C ARG A 2 -85.75 10.85 12.45
N THR A 3 -85.87 9.70 11.80
CA THR A 3 -84.83 8.64 11.80
C THR A 3 -83.80 8.75 10.68
N GLN A 4 -84.08 9.50 9.61
CA GLN A 4 -83.19 9.66 8.47
C GLN A 4 -82.18 10.81 8.67
N VAL A 5 -82.59 11.86 9.41
CA VAL A 5 -81.73 13.01 9.74
C VAL A 5 -80.64 12.62 10.76
N SER A 6 -80.95 11.75 11.73
CA SER A 6 -79.99 11.29 12.74
C SER A 6 -78.85 10.46 12.14
N LYS A 7 -79.12 9.61 11.13
CA LYS A 7 -78.10 8.83 10.44
C LYS A 7 -77.16 9.68 9.58
N MET A 8 -77.65 10.78 9.01
CA MET A 8 -76.85 11.69 8.18
C MET A 8 -75.92 12.57 9.05
N VAL A 9 -76.40 13.02 10.22
CA VAL A 9 -75.57 13.76 11.18
C VAL A 9 -74.46 12.87 11.75
N LEU A 10 -74.74 11.59 12.05
CA LEU A 10 -73.72 10.66 12.54
C LEU A 10 -72.64 10.36 11.48
N LEU A 11 -73.02 10.28 10.20
CA LEU A 11 -72.08 10.07 9.10
C LEU A 11 -71.18 11.28 8.87
N VAL A 12 -71.74 12.50 8.93
CA VAL A 12 -70.96 13.74 8.76
C VAL A 12 -69.99 13.94 9.93
N VAL A 13 -70.40 13.62 11.16
CA VAL A 13 -69.51 13.69 12.34
C VAL A 13 -68.40 12.63 12.27
N MET A 14 -68.68 11.42 11.79
CA MET A 14 -67.62 10.40 11.55
C MET A 14 -66.65 10.81 10.44
N VAL A 15 -67.13 11.40 9.35
CA VAL A 15 -66.25 11.85 8.25
C VAL A 15 -65.38 13.03 8.71
N VAL A 16 -65.92 13.96 9.50
CA VAL A 16 -65.14 15.07 10.08
C VAL A 16 -64.11 14.56 11.10
N LEU A 17 -64.44 13.57 11.92
CA LEU A 17 -63.50 12.91 12.84
C LEU A 17 -62.43 12.07 12.12
N LEU A 18 -62.74 11.51 10.95
CA LEU A 18 -61.77 10.80 10.11
C LEU A 18 -60.84 11.75 9.33
N SER A 19 -61.30 12.97 9.01
CA SER A 19 -60.45 14.03 8.44
C SER A 19 -59.60 14.79 9.47
N LEU A 20 -59.77 14.51 10.76
CA LEU A 20 -58.94 15.04 11.87
C LEU A 20 -57.86 14.06 12.33
N ARG A 21 -57.52 13.04 11.53
CA ARG A 21 -56.24 12.33 11.72
C ARG A 21 -55.13 13.33 11.51
N GLY A 22 -54.49 13.68 12.62
CA GLY A 22 -53.54 14.77 12.75
C GLY A 22 -52.58 14.84 11.57
N ALA A 23 -52.37 16.07 11.10
CA ALA A 23 -51.06 16.46 10.62
C ALA A 23 -50.08 16.28 11.78
N GLU A 24 -49.67 15.05 12.06
CA GLU A 24 -48.38 14.80 12.67
C GLU A 24 -47.38 15.36 11.65
N SER A 25 -46.89 16.56 11.96
CA SER A 25 -45.62 17.01 11.45
C SER A 25 -44.64 15.87 11.74
N ARG A 26 -44.31 15.09 10.71
CA ARG A 26 -43.15 14.23 10.74
C ARG A 26 -41.99 15.20 10.94
N LYS A 27 -41.62 15.46 12.20
CA LYS A 27 -40.22 15.75 12.50
C LYS A 27 -39.49 14.62 11.81
N LEU A 28 -38.74 14.94 10.75
CA LEU A 28 -37.68 14.03 10.30
C LEU A 28 -36.88 13.77 11.57
N GLY A 29 -37.08 12.60 12.15
CA GLY A 29 -36.29 12.18 13.29
C GLY A 29 -34.88 12.09 12.75
N GLN A 30 -33.99 12.93 13.26
CA GLN A 30 -32.55 12.78 13.04
C GLN A 30 -32.22 11.32 13.35
N ILE A 31 -31.94 10.53 12.32
CA ILE A 31 -31.45 9.19 12.51
C ILE A 31 -29.99 9.39 12.92
N SER A 32 -29.72 9.16 14.20
CA SER A 32 -28.36 9.14 14.70
C SER A 32 -27.81 7.74 14.49
N GLU A 33 -26.87 7.59 13.56
CA GLU A 33 -26.15 6.34 13.37
C GLU A 33 -24.80 6.47 14.08
N SER A 34 -24.55 5.57 15.05
CA SER A 34 -23.26 5.45 15.68
C SER A 34 -22.53 4.22 15.15
N PHE A 35 -21.23 4.36 14.89
CA PHE A 35 -20.38 3.25 14.49
C PHE A 35 -19.09 3.24 15.30
N GLU A 36 -18.56 2.04 15.52
CA GLU A 36 -17.25 1.82 16.13
C GLU A 36 -16.19 1.57 15.06
N TYR A 37 -14.97 2.03 15.31
CA TYR A 37 -13.82 1.74 14.48
C TYR A 37 -12.53 1.68 15.32
N SER A 38 -11.54 0.96 14.82
CA SER A 38 -10.23 0.86 15.47
C SER A 38 -9.27 1.92 14.94
N ALA A 39 -8.65 2.65 15.86
CA ALA A 39 -7.74 3.74 15.51
C ALA A 39 -6.62 3.95 16.53
N ILE A 40 -5.50 4.52 16.11
CA ILE A 40 -4.41 4.97 17.00
C ILE A 40 -4.84 6.14 17.90
N SER A 41 -5.78 6.97 17.42
CA SER A 41 -6.34 8.12 18.12
C SER A 41 -7.82 8.30 17.77
N CYS A 42 -8.65 8.62 18.76
CA CYS A 42 -10.05 8.96 18.52
C CYS A 42 -10.21 10.46 18.25
N ARG A 43 -11.19 10.83 17.43
CA ARG A 43 -11.46 12.23 17.07
C ARG A 43 -12.62 12.79 17.87
N ALA A 44 -12.45 13.98 18.43
CA ALA A 44 -13.49 14.67 19.19
C ALA A 44 -14.56 15.29 18.28
N HIS A 45 -14.17 15.68 17.06
CA HIS A 45 -15.05 16.35 16.11
C HIS A 45 -15.31 15.45 14.91
N THR A 46 -16.53 15.47 14.38
CA THR A 46 -16.89 14.71 13.17
C THR A 46 -17.82 15.52 12.27
N ALA A 47 -17.64 15.41 10.96
CA ALA A 47 -18.60 15.89 9.96
C ALA A 47 -18.66 14.93 8.76
N SER A 48 -19.79 14.97 8.03
CA SER A 48 -19.97 14.23 6.78
C SER A 48 -19.53 15.09 5.59
N ILE A 49 -19.01 14.46 4.54
CA ILE A 49 -18.71 15.16 3.27
C ILE A 49 -19.94 15.85 2.67
N THR A 50 -21.15 15.36 2.96
CA THR A 50 -22.42 15.98 2.54
C THR A 50 -22.62 17.37 3.15
N ASP A 51 -22.10 17.61 4.36
CA ASP A 51 -22.20 18.91 5.06
C ASP A 51 -21.42 20.02 4.33
N PHE A 52 -20.50 19.62 3.44
CA PHE A 52 -19.69 20.51 2.61
C PHE A 52 -20.14 20.55 1.16
N GLY A 53 -21.35 20.06 0.87
CA GLY A 53 -21.94 20.04 -0.47
C GLY A 53 -21.50 18.86 -1.34
N GLY A 54 -20.97 17.80 -0.73
CA GLY A 54 -20.64 16.57 -1.46
C GLY A 54 -21.89 15.87 -1.99
N VAL A 55 -21.79 15.30 -3.20
CA VAL A 55 -22.84 14.54 -3.89
C VAL A 55 -22.28 13.18 -4.32
N GLY A 56 -22.86 12.11 -3.77
CA GLY A 56 -22.42 10.71 -3.95
C GLY A 56 -22.97 10.00 -5.18
N ASP A 57 -23.16 10.71 -6.31
CA ASP A 57 -23.78 10.20 -7.55
C ASP A 57 -22.79 9.57 -8.56
N GLY A 58 -21.50 9.62 -8.28
CA GLY A 58 -20.41 9.16 -9.14
C GLY A 58 -20.11 10.03 -10.35
N GLN A 59 -20.75 11.21 -10.47
CA GLN A 59 -20.64 12.11 -11.62
C GLN A 59 -20.24 13.53 -11.20
N THR A 60 -20.80 14.02 -10.10
CA THR A 60 -20.51 15.35 -9.57
C THR A 60 -19.09 15.39 -9.00
N SER A 61 -18.28 16.37 -9.41
CA SER A 61 -16.95 16.57 -8.82
C SER A 61 -17.06 17.08 -7.39
N ASN A 62 -16.55 16.28 -6.45
CA ASN A 62 -16.52 16.54 -5.03
C ASN A 62 -15.20 17.20 -4.58
N THR A 63 -14.29 17.53 -5.49
CA THR A 63 -12.96 18.08 -5.17
C THR A 63 -13.05 19.31 -4.27
N LYS A 64 -14.00 20.22 -4.57
CA LYS A 64 -14.24 21.41 -3.74
C LYS A 64 -14.83 21.06 -2.38
N ALA A 65 -15.74 20.08 -2.30
CA ALA A 65 -16.31 19.62 -1.05
C ALA A 65 -15.23 19.04 -0.13
N PHE A 66 -14.35 18.17 -0.64
CA PHE A 66 -13.22 17.62 0.13
C PHE A 66 -12.27 18.72 0.62
N ARG A 67 -11.83 19.62 -0.26
CA ARG A 67 -10.93 20.72 0.09
C ARG A 67 -11.55 21.65 1.15
N ASN A 68 -12.84 21.96 1.03
CA ASN A 68 -13.57 22.75 2.02
C ASN A 68 -13.70 22.02 3.36
N ALA A 69 -14.07 20.74 3.33
CA ALA A 69 -14.19 19.91 4.53
C ALA A 69 -12.89 19.90 5.33
N ILE A 70 -11.76 19.62 4.67
CA ILE A 70 -10.46 19.53 5.33
C ILE A 70 -10.02 20.90 5.86
N THR A 71 -10.23 21.96 5.09
CA THR A 71 -9.91 23.33 5.53
C THR A 71 -10.72 23.72 6.77
N GLN A 72 -11.99 23.36 6.84
CA GLN A 72 -12.81 23.68 7.99
C GLN A 72 -12.48 22.81 9.19
N LEU A 73 -12.30 21.51 8.99
CA LEU A 73 -12.04 20.54 10.05
C LEU A 73 -10.63 20.64 10.65
N SER A 74 -9.66 21.21 9.92
CA SER A 74 -8.29 21.46 10.44
C SER A 74 -8.26 22.37 11.66
N ARG A 75 -9.28 23.24 11.85
CA ARG A 75 -9.37 24.12 13.02
C ARG A 75 -9.46 23.37 14.36
N TYR A 76 -9.89 22.10 14.31
CA TYR A 76 -10.05 21.24 15.48
C TYR A 76 -8.79 20.44 15.82
N SER A 77 -7.69 20.67 15.09
CA SER A 77 -6.41 19.99 15.28
C SER A 77 -5.90 20.04 16.74
N SER A 78 -6.03 21.19 17.40
CA SER A 78 -5.64 21.37 18.81
C SER A 78 -6.72 20.96 19.82
N ASP A 79 -7.89 20.51 19.37
CA ASP A 79 -9.05 20.18 20.20
C ASP A 79 -9.51 18.74 19.93
N GLY A 80 -8.58 17.79 20.07
CA GLY A 80 -8.85 16.36 19.88
C GLY A 80 -8.95 15.90 18.42
N GLY A 81 -8.69 16.78 17.45
CA GLY A 81 -8.70 16.45 16.04
C GLY A 81 -10.11 16.21 15.48
N SER A 82 -10.16 15.92 14.18
CA SER A 82 -11.41 15.81 13.44
C SER A 82 -11.48 14.60 12.53
N GLN A 83 -12.69 14.09 12.34
CA GLN A 83 -13.01 13.04 11.38
C GLN A 83 -13.88 13.59 10.26
N LEU A 84 -13.51 13.29 9.01
CA LEU A 84 -14.35 13.44 7.84
C LEU A 84 -14.89 12.07 7.44
N TYR A 85 -16.21 11.92 7.50
CA TYR A 85 -16.91 10.71 7.10
C TYR A 85 -17.43 10.81 5.67
N VAL A 86 -17.20 9.74 4.92
CA VAL A 86 -17.69 9.56 3.56
C VAL A 86 -18.75 8.45 3.59
N PRO A 87 -20.04 8.79 3.47
CA PRO A 87 -21.13 7.80 3.52
C PRO A 87 -21.14 6.91 2.28
N ALA A 88 -22.02 5.90 2.32
CA ALA A 88 -22.37 5.10 1.15
C ALA A 88 -22.67 5.99 -0.08
N GLY A 89 -22.12 5.64 -1.23
CA GLY A 89 -22.25 6.44 -2.45
C GLY A 89 -20.96 6.43 -3.28
N LYS A 90 -21.02 7.04 -4.46
CA LYS A 90 -19.88 7.18 -5.38
C LYS A 90 -19.42 8.64 -5.42
N TRP A 91 -18.19 8.91 -5.01
CA TRP A 91 -17.69 10.27 -4.77
C TRP A 91 -16.57 10.58 -5.76
N LEU A 92 -16.92 11.11 -6.94
CA LEU A 92 -15.94 11.52 -7.94
C LEU A 92 -15.13 12.73 -7.44
N THR A 93 -13.80 12.66 -7.45
CA THR A 93 -12.92 13.75 -6.98
C THR A 93 -11.54 13.70 -7.64
N GLY A 94 -10.91 14.85 -7.79
CA GLY A 94 -9.47 14.99 -7.97
C GLY A 94 -8.74 14.98 -6.64
N SER A 95 -7.47 15.40 -6.69
CA SER A 95 -6.56 15.43 -5.55
C SER A 95 -7.00 16.42 -4.46
N PHE A 96 -6.89 15.96 -3.22
CA PHE A 96 -7.05 16.79 -2.02
C PHE A 96 -5.98 16.44 -0.96
N ASN A 97 -5.66 17.43 -0.13
CA ASN A 97 -4.60 17.32 0.88
C ASN A 97 -5.22 17.13 2.26
N LEU A 98 -4.73 16.15 3.02
CA LEU A 98 -5.06 15.94 4.43
C LEU A 98 -4.32 16.95 5.33
N THR A 99 -4.71 16.96 6.61
CA THR A 99 -4.12 17.78 7.69
C THR A 99 -3.79 16.90 8.90
N SER A 100 -3.06 17.44 9.88
CA SER A 100 -2.69 16.72 11.11
C SER A 100 -3.91 16.50 12.02
N HIS A 101 -3.83 15.49 12.89
CA HIS A 101 -4.90 15.10 13.83
C HIS A 101 -6.24 14.86 13.11
N PHE A 102 -6.17 14.15 11.98
CA PHE A 102 -7.29 13.98 11.07
C PHE A 102 -7.59 12.51 10.80
N THR A 103 -8.87 12.18 10.69
CA THR A 103 -9.34 10.86 10.25
C THR A 103 -10.20 11.01 8.99
N LEU A 104 -9.80 10.38 7.89
CA LEU A 104 -10.67 10.14 6.75
C LEU A 104 -11.31 8.75 6.91
N TYR A 105 -12.62 8.70 7.07
CA TYR A 105 -13.38 7.46 7.26
C TYR A 105 -14.27 7.15 6.05
N LEU A 106 -14.09 5.98 5.43
CA LEU A 106 -14.94 5.51 4.32
C LEU A 106 -15.88 4.39 4.78
N HIS A 107 -17.18 4.63 4.67
CA HIS A 107 -18.21 3.62 4.95
C HIS A 107 -18.14 2.41 3.98
N LYS A 108 -18.70 1.25 4.35
CA LYS A 108 -18.63 -0.01 3.58
C LYS A 108 -19.08 0.04 2.12
N ASP A 109 -19.97 0.97 1.80
CA ASP A 109 -20.50 1.18 0.45
C ASP A 109 -20.06 2.53 -0.15
N ALA A 110 -19.08 3.19 0.48
CA ALA A 110 -18.45 4.39 -0.05
C ALA A 110 -17.41 4.02 -1.10
N VAL A 111 -17.49 4.64 -2.27
CA VAL A 111 -16.51 4.50 -3.35
C VAL A 111 -15.97 5.87 -3.71
N LEU A 112 -14.73 6.16 -3.31
CA LEU A 112 -14.01 7.33 -3.76
C LEU A 112 -13.50 7.08 -5.18
N LEU A 113 -13.95 7.86 -6.15
CA LEU A 113 -13.62 7.70 -7.56
C LEU A 113 -12.63 8.78 -7.99
N ALA A 114 -11.43 8.40 -8.41
CA ALA A 114 -10.45 9.35 -8.92
C ALA A 114 -10.89 9.86 -10.31
N THR A 115 -10.93 11.17 -10.48
CA THR A 115 -11.30 11.77 -11.77
C THR A 115 -10.34 11.37 -12.88
N GLN A 116 -10.91 11.00 -14.02
CA GLN A 116 -10.16 10.73 -15.25
C GLN A 116 -9.73 12.00 -15.98
N SER A 117 -10.21 13.18 -15.54
CA SER A 117 -9.69 14.46 -15.97
C SER A 117 -8.20 14.55 -15.64
N GLN A 118 -7.43 15.13 -16.56
CA GLN A 118 -5.99 15.39 -16.35
C GLN A 118 -5.72 16.89 -16.24
N ASP A 119 -6.76 17.66 -15.91
CA ASP A 119 -6.64 19.08 -15.57
C ASP A 119 -5.73 19.24 -14.35
N LEU A 120 -4.86 20.25 -14.39
CA LEU A 120 -3.99 20.65 -13.29
C LEU A 120 -4.77 21.16 -12.07
N ASN A 121 -6.03 21.59 -12.24
CA ASN A 121 -6.90 21.95 -11.12
C ASN A 121 -7.32 20.73 -10.28
N GLU A 122 -7.46 19.57 -10.94
CA GLU A 122 -7.80 18.29 -10.32
C GLU A 122 -6.54 17.52 -9.89
N TRP A 123 -5.46 17.62 -10.67
CA TRP A 123 -4.17 17.00 -10.39
C TRP A 123 -3.04 18.04 -10.47
N PRO A 124 -2.86 18.87 -9.43
CA PRO A 124 -1.74 19.81 -9.38
C PRO A 124 -0.39 19.12 -9.56
N LEU A 125 0.57 19.80 -10.20
CA LEU A 125 1.94 19.31 -10.32
C LEU A 125 2.79 19.74 -9.12
N ILE A 126 3.55 18.79 -8.59
CA ILE A 126 4.58 18.99 -7.57
C ILE A 126 5.95 18.57 -8.09
N LYS A 127 7.00 19.01 -7.41
CA LYS A 127 8.37 18.66 -7.76
C LYS A 127 8.59 17.14 -7.62
N PRO A 128 9.55 16.57 -8.36
CA PRO A 128 10.06 15.24 -8.08
C PRO A 128 10.50 15.09 -6.62
N LEU A 129 10.57 13.84 -6.17
CA LEU A 129 11.12 13.53 -4.85
C LEU A 129 12.59 13.96 -4.82
N PRO A 130 13.05 14.67 -3.77
CA PRO A 130 14.43 15.15 -3.70
C PRO A 130 15.45 14.00 -3.73
N SER A 131 15.09 12.82 -3.23
CA SER A 131 15.96 11.63 -3.27
C SER A 131 15.96 10.88 -4.61
N TYR A 132 15.30 11.40 -5.66
CA TYR A 132 15.20 10.74 -6.98
C TYR A 132 15.77 11.57 -8.13
N GLY A 133 16.04 12.86 -7.93
CA GLY A 133 16.53 13.79 -8.95
C GLY A 133 15.52 14.18 -10.03
N ARG A 134 14.65 13.26 -10.45
CA ARG A 134 13.65 13.43 -11.52
C ARG A 134 12.36 12.66 -11.25
N GLY A 135 11.34 12.92 -12.06
CA GLY A 135 10.13 12.12 -12.05
C GLY A 135 10.37 10.66 -12.46
N ARG A 136 9.58 9.74 -11.87
CA ARG A 136 9.74 8.29 -12.02
C ARG A 136 9.30 7.75 -13.38
N ASP A 137 8.20 8.27 -13.92
CA ASP A 137 7.70 7.87 -15.25
C ASP A 137 8.22 8.77 -16.37
N ALA A 138 8.56 10.03 -16.05
CA ALA A 138 9.00 11.04 -17.02
C ALA A 138 9.85 12.10 -16.32
N ALA A 139 10.67 12.83 -17.08
CA ALA A 139 11.60 13.83 -16.53
C ALA A 139 10.91 15.05 -15.89
N GLY A 140 9.64 15.31 -16.21
CA GLY A 140 8.87 16.41 -15.62
C GLY A 140 8.53 16.22 -14.14
N GLY A 141 7.58 17.04 -13.67
CA GLY A 141 7.08 16.97 -12.30
C GLY A 141 6.29 15.69 -12.02
N ARG A 142 5.61 15.68 -10.88
CA ARG A 142 4.69 14.61 -10.50
C ARG A 142 3.29 15.19 -10.34
N TYR A 143 2.29 14.51 -10.86
CA TYR A 143 0.93 14.77 -10.44
C TYR A 143 0.80 14.45 -8.94
N THR A 144 0.16 15.34 -8.19
CA THR A 144 -0.21 15.09 -6.78
C THR A 144 -1.06 13.83 -6.67
N SER A 145 -0.94 13.11 -5.56
CA SER A 145 -1.69 11.88 -5.34
C SER A 145 -3.15 12.19 -5.00
N LEU A 146 -4.06 11.22 -5.17
CA LEU A 146 -5.51 11.43 -4.94
C LEU A 146 -5.75 11.91 -3.51
N ILE A 147 -5.18 11.18 -2.56
CA ILE A 147 -5.09 11.55 -1.16
C ILE A 147 -3.63 11.89 -0.88
N PHE A 148 -3.36 13.16 -0.69
CA PHE A 148 -2.01 13.68 -0.46
C PHE A 148 -1.88 14.27 0.94
N GLY A 149 -0.65 14.33 1.47
CA GLY A 149 -0.35 15.00 2.72
C GLY A 149 1.15 15.19 2.87
N SER A 150 1.58 16.28 3.52
CA SER A 150 3.00 16.51 3.78
C SER A 150 3.19 17.24 5.10
N ASN A 151 4.21 16.87 5.88
CA ASN A 151 4.48 17.42 7.21
C ASN A 151 3.30 17.25 8.18
N LEU A 152 2.71 16.05 8.19
CA LEU A 152 1.54 15.74 9.02
C LEU A 152 1.93 14.93 10.25
N THR A 153 1.11 15.04 11.30
CA THR A 153 1.19 14.20 12.49
C THR A 153 -0.17 13.62 12.78
N ASP A 154 -0.23 12.34 13.16
CA ASP A 154 -1.46 11.69 13.62
C ASP A 154 -2.56 11.75 12.55
N VAL A 155 -2.37 10.99 11.47
CA VAL A 155 -3.28 10.90 10.33
C VAL A 155 -3.81 9.48 10.20
N ILE A 156 -5.12 9.35 10.05
CA ILE A 156 -5.80 8.06 9.94
C ILE A 156 -6.61 8.05 8.65
N ILE A 157 -6.40 7.04 7.81
CA ILE A 157 -7.23 6.76 6.63
C ILE A 157 -7.80 5.36 6.85
N THR A 158 -9.08 5.28 7.18
CA THR A 158 -9.72 4.04 7.61
C THR A 158 -11.16 3.94 7.12
N GLY A 159 -11.85 2.85 7.45
CA GLY A 159 -13.23 2.65 7.05
C GLY A 159 -13.80 1.32 7.49
N ASP A 160 -15.02 1.04 7.03
CA ASP A 160 -15.67 -0.27 7.11
C ASP A 160 -15.46 -1.03 5.79
N ASN A 161 -14.21 -1.13 5.33
CA ASN A 161 -13.85 -1.66 4.02
C ASN A 161 -14.41 -0.84 2.82
N GLY A 162 -14.54 0.47 2.99
CA GLY A 162 -14.83 1.38 1.88
C GLY A 162 -13.75 1.34 0.78
N THR A 163 -14.14 1.74 -0.43
CA THR A 163 -13.32 1.59 -1.64
C THR A 163 -12.71 2.90 -2.12
N ILE A 164 -11.44 2.88 -2.51
CA ILE A 164 -10.78 3.95 -3.28
C ILE A 164 -10.43 3.38 -4.65
N ASP A 165 -11.09 3.86 -5.69
CA ASP A 165 -10.88 3.45 -7.08
C ASP A 165 -10.18 4.56 -7.87
N GLY A 166 -8.96 4.27 -8.28
CA GLY A 166 -8.08 5.19 -8.99
C GLY A 166 -8.42 5.47 -10.45
N GLN A 167 -9.36 4.72 -11.04
CA GLN A 167 -9.74 4.81 -12.45
C GLN A 167 -8.54 4.90 -13.41
N GLY A 168 -7.47 4.15 -13.10
CA GLY A 168 -6.12 4.30 -13.64
C GLY A 168 -5.92 4.03 -15.13
N ALA A 169 -6.91 3.47 -15.81
CA ALA A 169 -6.80 2.99 -17.19
C ALA A 169 -6.22 4.02 -18.17
N ILE A 170 -6.68 5.27 -18.09
CA ILE A 170 -6.16 6.36 -18.94
C ILE A 170 -4.68 6.64 -18.70
N TRP A 171 -4.22 6.52 -17.46
CA TRP A 171 -2.83 6.73 -17.07
C TRP A 171 -1.94 5.60 -17.56
N TRP A 172 -2.41 4.35 -17.47
CA TRP A 172 -1.68 3.20 -17.99
C TRP A 172 -1.56 3.24 -19.51
N GLN A 173 -2.63 3.58 -20.22
CA GLN A 173 -2.59 3.70 -21.69
C GLN A 173 -1.53 4.73 -22.13
N LYS A 174 -1.46 5.89 -21.47
CA LYS A 174 -0.44 6.91 -21.77
C LYS A 174 0.96 6.47 -21.41
N PHE A 175 1.13 5.75 -20.30
CA PHE A 175 2.42 5.19 -19.89
C PHE A 175 2.96 4.23 -20.97
N HIS A 176 2.16 3.23 -21.39
CA HIS A 176 2.58 2.26 -22.40
C HIS A 176 2.81 2.88 -23.79
N GLN A 177 2.13 3.99 -24.10
CA GLN A 177 2.34 4.74 -25.34
C GLN A 177 3.53 5.71 -25.27
N GLY A 178 4.23 5.82 -24.14
CA GLY A 178 5.34 6.77 -23.97
C GLY A 178 4.91 8.24 -24.04
N LYS A 179 3.65 8.55 -23.72
CA LYS A 179 3.05 9.89 -23.89
C LYS A 179 3.03 10.73 -22.61
N LEU A 180 3.60 10.23 -21.52
CA LEU A 180 3.66 10.95 -20.26
C LEU A 180 4.77 11.99 -20.27
N LYS A 181 4.43 13.22 -19.86
CA LYS A 181 5.41 14.30 -19.62
C LYS A 181 5.80 14.41 -18.15
N ASN A 182 4.90 13.98 -17.26
CA ASN A 182 5.03 14.02 -15.80
C ASN A 182 4.78 12.63 -15.23
N THR A 183 5.23 12.40 -14.00
CA THR A 183 4.96 11.16 -13.25
C THR A 183 3.49 11.07 -12.91
N ARG A 184 2.89 9.88 -13.13
CA ARG A 184 1.49 9.59 -12.80
C ARG A 184 1.22 9.77 -11.31
N PRO A 185 -0.01 10.13 -10.92
CA PRO A 185 -0.38 10.27 -9.51
C PRO A 185 -0.49 8.90 -8.80
N TYR A 186 -0.43 8.89 -7.47
CA TYR A 186 -0.66 7.71 -6.64
C TYR A 186 -2.06 7.77 -5.98
N LEU A 187 -2.54 6.69 -5.38
CA LEU A 187 -3.78 6.77 -4.59
C LEU A 187 -3.54 7.52 -3.29
N ILE A 188 -2.60 7.05 -2.46
CA ILE A 188 -2.30 7.61 -1.16
C ILE A 188 -0.81 7.93 -1.10
N GLU A 189 -0.46 9.19 -0.86
CA GLU A 189 0.92 9.61 -0.64
C GLU A 189 1.01 10.60 0.52
N ILE A 190 1.73 10.20 1.55
CA ILE A 190 1.96 10.99 2.75
C ILE A 190 3.47 11.19 2.91
N MET A 191 3.91 12.45 2.89
CA MET A 191 5.32 12.82 2.90
C MET A 191 5.72 13.43 4.24
N TYR A 192 6.96 13.24 4.69
CA TYR A 192 7.52 13.96 5.86
C TYR A 192 6.64 13.92 7.12
N SER A 193 5.97 12.80 7.39
CA SER A 193 4.91 12.73 8.40
C SER A 193 5.21 11.68 9.48
N SER A 194 4.51 11.77 10.61
CA SER A 194 4.63 10.82 11.72
C SER A 194 3.26 10.38 12.25
N GLY A 195 3.15 9.13 12.72
CA GLY A 195 1.90 8.61 13.26
C GLY A 195 0.82 8.46 12.19
N LEU A 196 1.07 7.57 11.23
CA LEU A 196 0.16 7.30 10.12
C LEU A 196 -0.53 5.95 10.32
N GLN A 197 -1.85 5.91 10.21
CA GLN A 197 -2.63 4.68 10.13
C GLN A 197 -3.36 4.61 8.79
N ILE A 198 -3.21 3.50 8.07
CA ILE A 198 -3.99 3.16 6.87
C ILE A 198 -4.57 1.77 7.08
N SER A 199 -5.89 1.65 7.21
CA SER A 199 -6.49 0.37 7.59
C SER A 199 -7.89 0.12 7.06
N ASN A 200 -8.28 -1.15 6.89
CA ASN A 200 -9.65 -1.57 6.57
C ASN A 200 -10.25 -0.86 5.33
N LEU A 201 -9.52 -0.92 4.21
CA LEU A 201 -9.90 -0.30 2.95
C LEU A 201 -9.68 -1.26 1.79
N THR A 202 -10.44 -1.05 0.72
CA THR A 202 -10.20 -1.68 -0.59
C THR A 202 -9.65 -0.65 -1.58
N LEU A 203 -8.50 -0.92 -2.18
CA LEU A 203 -7.83 -0.05 -3.14
C LEU A 203 -7.84 -0.68 -4.54
N LEU A 204 -8.42 0.00 -5.51
CA LEU A 204 -8.63 -0.50 -6.86
C LEU A 204 -7.99 0.43 -7.90
N ASN A 205 -7.55 -0.15 -9.01
CA ASN A 205 -7.28 0.56 -10.26
C ASN A 205 -6.37 1.81 -10.13
N SER A 206 -5.35 1.77 -9.28
CA SER A 206 -4.48 2.94 -9.06
C SER A 206 -3.81 3.45 -10.36
N PRO A 207 -3.72 4.77 -10.62
CA PRO A 207 -2.99 5.33 -11.77
C PRO A 207 -1.51 4.96 -11.79
N SER A 208 -0.89 5.08 -10.61
CA SER A 208 0.46 4.62 -10.31
C SER A 208 0.51 3.95 -8.93
N TRP A 209 1.45 4.20 -8.03
CA TRP A 209 1.55 3.44 -6.77
C TRP A 209 0.27 3.55 -5.91
N ASN A 210 -0.03 2.52 -5.11
CA ASN A 210 -1.22 2.54 -4.28
C ASN A 210 -0.98 3.32 -3.00
N VAL A 211 -0.11 2.83 -2.12
CA VAL A 211 0.19 3.48 -0.85
C VAL A 211 1.69 3.79 -0.76
N HIS A 212 2.01 5.07 -0.64
CA HIS A 212 3.37 5.59 -0.67
C HIS A 212 3.63 6.57 0.48
N PRO A 213 3.83 6.08 1.71
CA PRO A 213 4.50 6.86 2.74
C PRO A 213 5.95 7.09 2.33
N VAL A 214 6.43 8.33 2.44
CA VAL A 214 7.80 8.69 2.09
C VAL A 214 8.36 9.69 3.10
N TYR A 215 9.62 9.50 3.51
CA TYR A 215 10.29 10.34 4.52
C TYR A 215 9.52 10.40 5.86
N SER A 216 8.85 9.32 6.23
CA SER A 216 7.86 9.31 7.30
C SER A 216 8.17 8.25 8.37
N SER A 217 7.65 8.43 9.59
CA SER A 217 7.86 7.50 10.71
C SER A 217 6.55 7.05 11.35
N ASP A 218 6.62 5.93 12.09
CA ASP A 218 5.51 5.42 12.90
C ASP A 218 4.26 5.16 12.05
N ILE A 219 4.43 4.27 11.09
CA ILE A 219 3.44 3.97 10.05
C ILE A 219 2.85 2.60 10.30
N LEU A 220 1.53 2.53 10.37
CA LEU A 220 0.78 1.30 10.55
C LEU A 220 -0.17 1.10 9.38
N VAL A 221 0.01 -0.01 8.70
CA VAL A 221 -0.83 -0.48 7.61
C VAL A 221 -1.45 -1.81 8.03
N GLN A 222 -2.78 -1.89 8.06
CA GLN A 222 -3.45 -3.11 8.51
C GLN A 222 -4.75 -3.41 7.76
N GLY A 223 -4.95 -4.68 7.38
CA GLY A 223 -6.29 -5.13 6.97
C GLY A 223 -6.76 -4.54 5.65
N ILE A 224 -5.85 -4.12 4.78
CA ILE A 224 -6.24 -3.56 3.48
C ILE A 224 -6.22 -4.60 2.36
N THR A 225 -7.07 -4.38 1.38
CA THR A 225 -7.15 -5.18 0.15
C THR A 225 -6.72 -4.30 -1.03
N ILE A 226 -5.74 -4.75 -1.83
CA ILE A 226 -5.38 -4.07 -3.08
C ILE A 226 -5.62 -4.99 -4.26
N ILE A 227 -6.31 -4.48 -5.28
CA ILE A 227 -6.60 -5.23 -6.51
C ILE A 227 -6.20 -4.41 -7.73
N ALA A 228 -5.14 -4.87 -8.39
CA ALA A 228 -4.77 -4.45 -9.73
C ALA A 228 -5.66 -5.16 -10.78
N PRO A 229 -6.38 -4.43 -11.65
CA PRO A 229 -7.23 -5.06 -12.66
C PRO A 229 -6.39 -5.80 -13.70
N GLY A 230 -7.00 -6.78 -14.38
CA GLY A 230 -6.39 -7.50 -15.49
C GLY A 230 -5.31 -8.52 -15.07
N VAL A 231 -4.71 -8.45 -13.88
CA VAL A 231 -3.68 -9.41 -13.44
C VAL A 231 -4.22 -10.83 -13.37
N LEU A 232 -5.43 -11.03 -12.83
CA LEU A 232 -6.07 -12.34 -12.75
C LEU A 232 -6.60 -12.82 -14.11
N GLU A 233 -7.03 -11.88 -14.98
CA GLU A 233 -7.52 -12.19 -16.33
C GLU A 233 -6.37 -12.55 -17.29
N CYS A 234 -5.21 -11.93 -17.09
CA CYS A 234 -3.94 -12.21 -17.78
C CYS A 234 -3.43 -13.64 -17.55
N LEU A 235 -3.79 -14.28 -16.43
CA LEU A 235 -3.39 -15.67 -16.16
C LEU A 235 -4.01 -16.67 -17.13
N ASN A 236 -5.12 -16.30 -17.77
CA ASN A 236 -5.91 -17.18 -18.63
C ASN A 236 -5.84 -16.81 -20.13
N THR A 237 -5.15 -15.73 -20.53
CA THR A 237 -5.09 -15.28 -21.94
C THR A 237 -3.68 -14.78 -22.32
N PHE A 238 -3.14 -15.25 -23.45
CA PHE A 238 -1.76 -14.96 -23.93
C PHE A 238 -1.53 -13.51 -24.44
N SER A 239 -2.52 -12.61 -24.36
CA SER A 239 -2.50 -11.31 -25.04
C SER A 239 -3.12 -10.19 -24.20
N CYS A 240 -2.76 -10.11 -22.92
CA CYS A 240 -3.09 -8.93 -22.13
C CYS A 240 -1.92 -7.95 -22.13
N VAL A 241 -2.23 -6.66 -22.29
CA VAL A 241 -1.32 -5.59 -21.89
C VAL A 241 -1.30 -5.66 -20.37
N THR A 242 -0.27 -6.25 -19.79
CA THR A 242 -0.08 -6.22 -18.33
C THR A 242 -0.12 -4.76 -17.93
N PRO A 243 -1.10 -4.35 -17.12
CA PRO A 243 -0.96 -3.07 -16.48
C PRO A 243 0.33 -3.21 -15.68
N ASN A 244 1.36 -2.41 -15.96
CA ASN A 244 2.40 -2.14 -14.97
C ASN A 244 1.70 -1.40 -13.80
N VAL A 245 0.84 -2.14 -13.09
CA VAL A 245 0.05 -1.79 -11.91
C VAL A 245 0.80 -2.36 -10.72
N LEU A 246 1.87 -1.72 -10.28
CA LEU A 246 1.88 -0.67 -9.26
C LEU A 246 1.92 -1.23 -7.84
N MET A 247 3.17 -1.34 -7.39
CA MET A 247 3.68 -1.28 -6.01
C MET A 247 2.60 -0.98 -4.98
N THR A 248 2.34 -1.94 -4.10
CA THR A 248 1.20 -1.91 -3.19
C THR A 248 1.49 -1.07 -1.96
N PHE A 249 2.65 -1.31 -1.35
CA PHE A 249 3.20 -0.48 -0.29
C PHE A 249 4.64 -0.15 -0.58
N LYS A 250 4.93 1.14 -0.67
CA LYS A 250 6.29 1.61 -0.80
C LYS A 250 6.71 2.34 0.47
N SER A 251 7.53 1.67 1.27
CA SER A 251 8.25 2.30 2.38
C SER A 251 9.51 2.95 1.78
N ASP A 252 9.48 4.25 1.56
CA ASP A 252 10.58 5.01 0.94
C ASP A 252 11.20 5.98 1.92
N SER A 253 12.41 5.65 2.38
CA SER A 253 13.08 6.41 3.44
C SER A 253 12.21 6.57 4.69
N CYS A 254 11.56 5.48 5.12
CA CYS A 254 10.64 5.46 6.27
C CYS A 254 11.23 4.70 7.47
N THR A 255 10.82 5.06 8.69
CA THR A 255 11.29 4.39 9.91
C THR A 255 10.13 3.88 10.77
N ASN A 256 10.29 2.72 11.40
CA ASN A 256 9.33 2.17 12.36
C ASN A 256 7.95 1.94 11.72
N THR A 257 7.90 1.02 10.76
CA THR A 257 6.72 0.74 9.93
C THR A 257 6.23 -0.69 10.16
N ARG A 258 4.90 -0.87 10.23
CA ARG A 258 4.24 -2.17 10.34
C ARG A 258 3.24 -2.34 9.21
N ILE A 259 3.36 -3.44 8.46
CA ILE A 259 2.41 -3.87 7.44
C ILE A 259 1.89 -5.24 7.85
N GLU A 260 0.60 -5.35 8.12
CA GLU A 260 0.01 -6.62 8.55
C GLU A 260 -1.38 -6.89 8.01
N ASP A 261 -1.76 -8.17 7.95
CA ASP A 261 -3.11 -8.62 7.61
C ASP A 261 -3.60 -8.11 6.24
N CYS A 262 -2.69 -8.01 5.26
CA CYS A 262 -3.00 -7.45 3.94
C CYS A 262 -3.21 -8.54 2.89
N TYR A 263 -4.13 -8.28 1.95
CA TYR A 263 -4.33 -9.09 0.75
C TYR A 263 -4.03 -8.25 -0.49
N ILE A 264 -3.09 -8.72 -1.32
CA ILE A 264 -2.52 -7.92 -2.39
C ILE A 264 -2.51 -8.71 -3.70
N VAL A 265 -3.18 -8.16 -4.72
CA VAL A 265 -3.03 -8.56 -6.12
C VAL A 265 -2.38 -7.41 -6.87
N SER A 266 -1.14 -7.61 -7.32
CA SER A 266 -0.31 -6.59 -7.96
C SER A 266 0.19 -7.07 -9.32
N GLY A 267 0.27 -6.16 -10.28
CA GLY A 267 1.00 -6.35 -11.53
C GLY A 267 2.50 -6.02 -11.43
N ASP A 268 2.96 -5.51 -10.27
CA ASP A 268 4.36 -5.26 -9.93
C ASP A 268 4.63 -5.80 -8.50
N ASP A 269 5.60 -5.29 -7.76
CA ASP A 269 5.88 -5.75 -6.39
C ASP A 269 4.63 -5.62 -5.49
N CYS A 270 4.37 -6.60 -4.61
CA CYS A 270 3.38 -6.45 -3.55
C CYS A 270 3.91 -5.44 -2.51
N VAL A 271 4.90 -5.82 -1.70
CA VAL A 271 5.59 -4.86 -0.82
C VAL A 271 6.92 -4.46 -1.44
N ALA A 272 7.19 -3.16 -1.52
CA ALA A 272 8.45 -2.65 -2.00
C ALA A 272 9.10 -1.70 -0.99
N VAL A 273 10.38 -1.92 -0.74
CA VAL A 273 11.16 -1.17 0.24
C VAL A 273 12.22 -0.38 -0.52
N LYS A 274 12.23 0.94 -0.34
CA LYS A 274 13.07 1.88 -1.10
C LYS A 274 13.67 2.94 -0.19
N SER A 275 14.62 3.70 -0.71
CA SER A 275 15.25 4.83 0.00
C SER A 275 16.00 5.76 -0.95
N GLY A 276 15.37 6.18 -2.03
CA GLY A 276 16.00 7.06 -3.02
C GLY A 276 16.91 6.38 -4.05
N TRP A 277 17.35 7.15 -5.04
CA TRP A 277 17.94 6.67 -6.29
C TRP A 277 19.29 7.33 -6.59
N ASP A 278 20.31 6.50 -6.69
CA ASP A 278 21.71 6.84 -7.01
C ASP A 278 22.24 8.00 -6.16
N GLU A 279 22.99 8.93 -6.75
CA GLU A 279 23.60 10.07 -6.08
C GLU A 279 22.59 10.94 -5.34
N TYR A 280 21.34 11.03 -5.81
CA TYR A 280 20.28 11.77 -5.15
C TYR A 280 19.83 11.08 -3.86
N GLY A 281 19.71 9.75 -3.88
CA GLY A 281 19.42 8.96 -2.69
C GLY A 281 20.57 8.95 -1.69
N ILE A 282 21.80 8.83 -2.19
CA ILE A 282 23.03 8.91 -1.37
C ILE A 282 23.11 10.27 -0.68
N ALA A 283 22.95 11.37 -1.42
CA ALA A 283 23.02 12.73 -0.89
C ALA A 283 21.86 13.02 0.08
N PHE A 284 20.68 12.47 -0.17
CA PHE A 284 19.54 12.62 0.75
C PHE A 284 19.74 11.82 2.05
N GLY A 285 20.41 10.67 1.99
CA GLY A 285 20.97 9.98 3.16
C GLY A 285 19.94 9.46 4.17
N MET A 286 18.70 9.23 3.74
CA MET A 286 17.62 8.75 4.62
C MET A 286 17.26 7.29 4.31
N PRO A 287 17.60 6.33 5.19
CA PRO A 287 17.31 4.93 4.95
C PRO A 287 15.84 4.60 5.23
N THR A 288 15.38 3.47 4.68
CA THR A 288 14.23 2.76 5.27
C THR A 288 14.74 1.79 6.35
N LYS A 289 14.21 1.88 7.58
CA LYS A 289 14.62 0.99 8.65
C LYS A 289 13.53 0.64 9.67
N HIS A 290 13.70 -0.47 10.37
CA HIS A 290 12.75 -0.99 11.36
C HIS A 290 11.37 -1.22 10.72
N LEU A 291 11.31 -2.17 9.78
CA LEU A 291 10.11 -2.53 9.04
C LEU A 291 9.65 -3.93 9.41
N SER A 292 8.44 -4.06 9.94
CA SER A 292 7.73 -5.32 10.24
C SER A 292 6.70 -5.59 9.14
N ILE A 293 6.77 -6.76 8.50
CA ILE A 293 5.80 -7.24 7.50
C ILE A 293 5.31 -8.59 7.98
N ARG A 294 3.99 -8.77 8.21
CA ARG A 294 3.48 -10.06 8.67
C ARG A 294 2.08 -10.40 8.19
N ARG A 295 1.76 -11.70 8.10
CA ARG A 295 0.43 -12.18 7.70
C ARG A 295 -0.04 -11.52 6.40
N LEU A 296 0.82 -11.61 5.38
CA LEU A 296 0.60 -11.03 4.06
C LEU A 296 0.23 -12.14 3.06
N THR A 297 -0.83 -11.93 2.30
CA THR A 297 -1.12 -12.72 1.09
C THR A 297 -0.82 -11.90 -0.15
N CYS A 298 0.03 -12.42 -1.04
CA CYS A 298 0.46 -11.74 -2.26
C CYS A 298 0.27 -12.60 -3.52
N ILE A 299 -0.29 -11.99 -4.56
CA ILE A 299 -0.32 -12.50 -5.93
C ILE A 299 0.31 -11.44 -6.83
N SER A 300 1.51 -11.72 -7.36
CA SER A 300 2.23 -10.85 -8.29
C SER A 300 2.93 -11.65 -9.40
N PRO A 301 2.19 -12.02 -10.47
CA PRO A 301 2.69 -12.93 -11.51
C PRO A 301 3.93 -12.41 -12.25
N TYR A 302 4.18 -11.10 -12.20
CA TYR A 302 5.24 -10.42 -12.96
C TYR A 302 6.32 -9.80 -12.07
N SER A 303 6.23 -9.93 -10.74
CA SER A 303 7.28 -9.41 -9.84
C SER A 303 7.35 -10.14 -8.48
N ALA A 304 7.61 -9.41 -7.39
CA ALA A 304 7.96 -9.99 -6.10
C ALA A 304 6.86 -9.86 -5.05
N ALA A 305 6.83 -10.79 -4.09
CA ALA A 305 6.05 -10.61 -2.87
C ALA A 305 6.63 -9.51 -1.99
N ILE A 306 7.95 -9.53 -1.80
CA ILE A 306 8.69 -8.47 -1.12
C ILE A 306 9.90 -8.10 -1.98
N ALA A 307 9.97 -6.86 -2.42
CA ALA A 307 11.10 -6.30 -3.15
C ALA A 307 11.88 -5.29 -2.31
N LEU A 308 13.19 -5.46 -2.24
CA LEU A 308 14.12 -4.49 -1.66
C LEU A 308 14.85 -3.82 -2.83
N GLY A 309 14.63 -2.51 -3.01
CA GLY A 309 15.15 -1.74 -4.15
C GLY A 309 14.22 -1.68 -5.37
N SER A 310 14.70 -1.28 -6.56
CA SER A 310 16.10 -0.98 -6.86
C SER A 310 16.59 0.36 -6.35
N GLU A 311 15.70 1.29 -6.04
CA GLU A 311 16.03 2.60 -5.49
C GLU A 311 16.25 2.45 -3.98
N MET A 312 17.47 2.06 -3.59
CA MET A 312 17.88 1.74 -2.20
C MET A 312 19.10 2.55 -1.72
N SER A 313 19.36 3.67 -2.37
CA SER A 313 20.62 4.42 -2.27
C SER A 313 20.84 5.12 -0.93
N GLY A 314 19.77 5.45 -0.21
CA GLY A 314 19.81 5.94 1.17
C GLY A 314 19.98 4.84 2.22
N GLY A 315 19.87 3.57 1.82
CA GLY A 315 20.00 2.39 2.69
C GLY A 315 18.67 1.72 3.04
N ILE A 316 18.70 0.41 3.22
CA ILE A 316 17.60 -0.42 3.74
C ILE A 316 18.17 -1.29 4.86
N GLU A 317 17.60 -1.22 6.05
CA GLU A 317 18.11 -1.94 7.22
C GLU A 317 17.01 -2.46 8.13
N ASP A 318 17.20 -3.63 8.75
CA ASP A 318 16.28 -4.19 9.76
C ASP A 318 14.84 -4.33 9.22
N VAL A 319 14.71 -5.17 8.18
CA VAL A 319 13.43 -5.58 7.60
C VAL A 319 13.12 -6.99 8.08
N ARG A 320 11.99 -7.15 8.76
CA ARG A 320 11.53 -8.39 9.37
C ARG A 320 10.23 -8.81 8.70
N ALA A 321 10.26 -9.91 7.96
CA ALA A 321 9.10 -10.46 7.26
C ALA A 321 8.75 -11.84 7.82
N GLU A 322 7.51 -12.03 8.28
CA GLU A 322 7.05 -13.33 8.78
C GLU A 322 5.63 -13.71 8.34
N ASP A 323 5.33 -15.00 8.30
CA ASP A 323 4.01 -15.52 7.93
C ASP A 323 3.50 -14.97 6.58
N ILE A 324 4.29 -15.18 5.52
CA ILE A 324 3.99 -14.69 4.17
C ILE A 324 3.46 -15.84 3.31
N THR A 325 2.30 -15.63 2.69
CA THR A 325 1.75 -16.52 1.65
C THR A 325 1.86 -15.84 0.29
N ALA A 326 2.61 -16.43 -0.64
CA ALA A 326 2.69 -15.92 -2.01
C ALA A 326 2.19 -16.97 -3.00
N ILE A 327 1.26 -16.57 -3.87
CA ILE A 327 0.57 -17.47 -4.79
C ILE A 327 0.74 -16.93 -6.20
N ASN A 328 1.24 -17.77 -7.11
CA ASN A 328 1.44 -17.42 -8.51
C ASN A 328 2.18 -16.09 -8.69
N THR A 329 3.31 -15.99 -7.97
CA THR A 329 4.13 -14.79 -7.89
C THR A 329 5.49 -15.06 -8.55
N GLU A 330 6.05 -14.11 -9.31
CA GLU A 330 7.32 -14.35 -10.02
C GLU A 330 8.45 -14.69 -9.05
N SER A 331 8.56 -13.93 -7.96
CA SER A 331 9.57 -14.17 -6.91
C SER A 331 9.07 -13.94 -5.49
N ALA A 332 9.61 -14.67 -4.51
CA ALA A 332 9.22 -14.45 -3.11
C ALA A 332 9.87 -13.17 -2.55
N VAL A 333 11.17 -13.23 -2.24
CA VAL A 333 11.94 -12.07 -1.77
C VAL A 333 12.97 -11.71 -2.83
N ARG A 334 12.89 -10.48 -3.32
CA ARG A 334 13.71 -9.98 -4.42
C ARG A 334 14.55 -8.78 -3.99
N ILE A 335 15.87 -8.88 -4.06
CA ILE A 335 16.79 -7.76 -3.83
C ILE A 335 17.32 -7.28 -5.18
N LYS A 336 17.08 -6.01 -5.49
CA LYS A 336 17.44 -5.37 -6.76
C LYS A 336 18.45 -4.27 -6.47
N THR A 337 19.64 -4.33 -7.06
CA THR A 337 20.62 -3.23 -6.99
C THR A 337 21.54 -3.24 -8.21
N GLY A 338 22.40 -2.23 -8.32
CA GLY A 338 23.30 -2.01 -9.45
C GLY A 338 24.51 -1.16 -9.05
N VAL A 339 25.59 -1.25 -9.82
CA VAL A 339 26.69 -0.28 -9.79
C VAL A 339 26.11 1.13 -9.94
N GLY A 340 26.48 2.08 -9.09
CA GLY A 340 25.91 3.43 -9.08
C GLY A 340 24.89 3.69 -7.96
N ARG A 341 24.27 2.63 -7.44
CA ARG A 341 23.29 2.78 -6.36
C ARG A 341 23.92 3.23 -5.05
N GLY A 342 25.15 2.79 -4.76
CA GLY A 342 25.74 2.93 -3.43
C GLY A 342 24.82 2.37 -2.33
N GLY A 343 24.87 2.98 -1.15
CA GLY A 343 24.00 2.61 -0.04
C GLY A 343 24.18 1.16 0.42
N TYR A 344 23.12 0.58 0.98
CA TYR A 344 23.15 -0.78 1.51
C TYR A 344 21.76 -1.42 1.58
N VAL A 345 21.74 -2.75 1.56
CA VAL A 345 20.62 -3.56 2.03
C VAL A 345 21.18 -4.56 3.05
N LYS A 346 20.83 -4.40 4.33
CA LYS A 346 21.40 -5.23 5.39
C LYS A 346 20.43 -5.60 6.49
N ALA A 347 20.75 -6.64 7.25
CA ALA A 347 19.94 -7.10 8.37
C ALA A 347 18.49 -7.37 7.94
N ILE A 348 18.35 -8.24 6.94
CA ILE A 348 17.06 -8.67 6.42
C ILE A 348 16.74 -10.03 7.02
N TYR A 349 15.56 -10.18 7.60
CA TYR A 349 15.13 -11.39 8.29
C TYR A 349 13.78 -11.84 7.75
N VAL A 350 13.73 -13.06 7.23
CA VAL A 350 12.53 -13.63 6.63
C VAL A 350 12.28 -14.99 7.26
N LYS A 351 11.09 -15.20 7.81
CA LYS A 351 10.72 -16.44 8.50
C LYS A 351 9.32 -16.89 8.12
N GLY A 352 9.11 -18.17 7.83
CA GLY A 352 7.75 -18.70 7.66
C GLY A 352 7.11 -18.21 6.37
N MET A 353 7.56 -18.75 5.24
CA MET A 353 6.92 -18.48 3.94
C MET A 353 6.28 -19.75 3.37
N SER A 354 5.03 -19.61 2.92
CA SER A 354 4.31 -20.64 2.13
C SER A 354 4.14 -20.14 0.70
N LEU A 355 4.79 -20.83 -0.23
CA LEU A 355 5.06 -20.32 -1.57
C LEU A 355 4.50 -21.28 -2.63
N HIS A 356 3.51 -20.82 -3.40
CA HIS A 356 2.76 -21.67 -4.33
C HIS A 356 2.92 -21.17 -5.75
N THR A 357 3.56 -21.96 -6.62
CA THR A 357 3.78 -21.63 -8.04
C THR A 357 4.57 -20.34 -8.23
N MET A 358 5.88 -20.46 -8.44
CA MET A 358 6.73 -19.30 -8.65
C MET A 358 7.94 -19.58 -9.53
N LYS A 359 8.53 -18.52 -10.06
CA LYS A 359 9.72 -18.65 -10.91
C LYS A 359 10.99 -18.72 -10.08
N TRP A 360 11.10 -17.90 -9.03
CA TRP A 360 12.25 -17.86 -8.11
C TRP A 360 11.83 -17.77 -6.64
N VAL A 361 12.35 -18.63 -5.77
CA VAL A 361 12.16 -18.42 -4.31
C VAL A 361 13.05 -17.29 -3.85
N PHE A 362 14.36 -17.37 -4.13
CA PHE A 362 15.33 -16.36 -3.77
C PHE A 362 15.87 -15.65 -5.01
N TRP A 363 15.75 -14.33 -5.08
CA TRP A 363 16.31 -13.58 -6.20
C TRP A 363 17.08 -12.35 -5.72
N ILE A 364 18.38 -12.32 -5.99
CA ILE A 364 19.24 -11.17 -5.76
C ILE A 364 19.96 -10.85 -7.07
N THR A 365 19.98 -9.58 -7.47
CA THR A 365 20.68 -9.11 -8.67
C THR A 365 21.45 -7.82 -8.38
N GLY A 366 22.75 -7.84 -8.67
CA GLY A 366 23.65 -6.69 -8.67
C GLY A 366 23.76 -5.97 -10.02
N ASN A 367 23.00 -6.40 -11.04
CA ASN A 367 23.04 -5.82 -12.39
C ASN A 367 21.70 -5.17 -12.80
N TYR A 368 21.07 -4.42 -11.90
CA TYR A 368 19.82 -3.72 -12.19
C TYR A 368 20.07 -2.31 -12.77
N GLY A 369 20.23 -2.21 -14.09
CA GLY A 369 20.73 -1.04 -14.82
C GLY A 369 19.79 0.18 -15.00
N SER A 370 18.82 0.39 -14.12
CA SER A 370 17.91 1.55 -14.20
C SER A 370 18.50 2.77 -13.49
N HIS A 371 18.92 3.84 -14.16
CA HIS A 371 19.47 5.07 -13.54
C HIS A 371 18.61 6.31 -13.84
N PRO A 372 18.57 7.34 -12.98
CA PRO A 372 17.78 8.54 -13.23
C PRO A 372 18.32 9.30 -14.44
N ASP A 373 19.63 9.32 -14.57
CA ASP A 373 20.39 9.96 -15.63
C ASP A 373 21.77 9.29 -15.74
N SER A 374 22.70 9.91 -16.46
CA SER A 374 24.05 9.41 -16.70
C SER A 374 25.10 9.90 -15.69
N HIS A 375 24.71 10.58 -14.62
CA HIS A 375 25.62 11.20 -13.65
C HIS A 375 25.92 10.33 -12.44
N TYR A 376 25.32 9.13 -12.33
CA TYR A 376 25.58 8.20 -11.25
C TYR A 376 27.07 7.85 -11.12
N ASP A 377 27.56 7.71 -9.90
CA ASP A 377 28.96 7.39 -9.63
C ASP A 377 29.23 5.89 -9.87
N PRO A 378 30.02 5.50 -10.89
CA PRO A 378 30.30 4.09 -11.17
C PRO A 378 31.13 3.39 -10.07
N ASN A 379 31.70 4.14 -9.12
CA ASN A 379 32.40 3.58 -7.96
C ASN A 379 31.48 3.40 -6.74
N ALA A 380 30.25 3.90 -6.80
CA ALA A 380 29.26 3.74 -5.73
C ALA A 380 28.67 2.32 -5.78
N LEU A 381 29.40 1.38 -5.18
CA LEU A 381 28.98 -0.02 -5.08
C LEU A 381 28.05 -0.24 -3.86
N PRO A 382 26.94 -0.97 -4.03
CA PRO A 382 25.99 -1.25 -2.97
C PRO A 382 26.47 -2.36 -2.03
N VAL A 383 26.34 -2.15 -0.71
CA VAL A 383 26.63 -3.21 0.27
C VAL A 383 25.39 -4.07 0.52
N ILE A 384 25.43 -5.34 0.11
CA ILE A 384 24.38 -6.33 0.42
C ILE A 384 24.94 -7.35 1.41
N GLN A 385 24.41 -7.34 2.64
CA GLN A 385 24.96 -8.16 3.73
C GLN A 385 23.91 -8.62 4.74
N ASN A 386 24.14 -9.78 5.39
CA ASN A 386 23.29 -10.28 6.47
C ASN A 386 21.81 -10.43 6.04
N ILE A 387 21.59 -11.34 5.08
CA ILE A 387 20.28 -11.66 4.51
C ILE A 387 19.87 -13.05 4.99
N ASN A 388 18.86 -13.12 5.86
CA ASN A 388 18.46 -14.33 6.57
C ASN A 388 17.10 -14.83 6.10
N TYR A 389 17.06 -16.10 5.75
CA TYR A 389 15.86 -16.83 5.34
C TYR A 389 15.71 -18.07 6.22
N ARG A 390 14.51 -18.30 6.75
CA ARG A 390 14.22 -19.43 7.62
C ARG A 390 12.80 -19.94 7.42
N ASP A 391 12.62 -21.25 7.56
CA ASP A 391 11.32 -21.91 7.56
C ASP A 391 10.51 -21.59 6.29
N ILE A 392 11.03 -21.99 5.13
CA ILE A 392 10.44 -21.71 3.82
C ILE A 392 9.97 -23.02 3.19
N VAL A 393 8.70 -23.05 2.79
CA VAL A 393 8.13 -24.16 2.03
C VAL A 393 7.60 -23.62 0.71
N ALA A 394 8.12 -24.16 -0.39
CA ALA A 394 7.72 -23.78 -1.73
C ALA A 394 7.36 -24.99 -2.58
N GLU A 395 6.34 -24.84 -3.43
CA GLU A 395 5.92 -25.87 -4.37
C GLU A 395 5.72 -25.30 -5.77
N ASN A 396 5.85 -26.18 -6.77
CA ASN A 396 5.73 -25.83 -8.19
C ASN A 396 6.68 -24.68 -8.61
N VAL A 397 7.96 -24.79 -8.22
CA VAL A 397 8.97 -23.75 -8.46
C VAL A 397 9.78 -24.01 -9.73
N ALA A 398 9.97 -22.99 -10.58
CA ALA A 398 10.77 -23.13 -11.80
C ALA A 398 12.29 -23.17 -11.53
N MET A 399 12.79 -22.30 -10.65
CA MET A 399 14.18 -22.26 -10.15
C MET A 399 14.18 -21.91 -8.66
N ALA A 400 14.98 -22.62 -7.87
CA ALA A 400 15.09 -22.35 -6.43
C ALA A 400 15.68 -20.96 -6.16
N ALA A 401 16.79 -20.62 -6.83
CA ALA A 401 17.41 -19.31 -6.63
C ALA A 401 18.17 -18.77 -7.84
N ARG A 402 18.24 -17.44 -7.91
CA ARG A 402 19.17 -16.68 -8.75
C ARG A 402 19.82 -15.60 -7.89
N LEU A 403 21.07 -15.80 -7.53
CA LEU A 403 21.82 -14.94 -6.61
C LEU A 403 23.08 -14.43 -7.31
N GLU A 404 23.01 -13.22 -7.84
CA GLU A 404 24.06 -12.62 -8.65
C GLU A 404 24.52 -11.33 -7.98
N GLY A 405 25.75 -11.33 -7.47
CA GLY A 405 26.43 -10.15 -6.93
C GLY A 405 27.04 -9.28 -8.02
N ILE A 406 28.01 -8.45 -7.61
CA ILE A 406 28.80 -7.62 -8.50
C ILE A 406 30.21 -8.19 -8.55
N SER A 407 30.80 -8.27 -9.75
CA SER A 407 32.15 -8.83 -9.92
C SER A 407 33.16 -8.05 -9.09
N ASN A 408 33.97 -8.76 -8.30
CA ASN A 408 34.94 -8.22 -7.34
C ASN A 408 34.34 -7.47 -6.13
N ASP A 409 33.02 -7.43 -5.99
CA ASP A 409 32.30 -6.88 -4.82
C ASP A 409 31.14 -7.81 -4.43
N PRO A 410 31.46 -8.99 -3.88
CA PRO A 410 30.46 -10.03 -3.68
C PRO A 410 29.45 -9.67 -2.58
N PHE A 411 28.21 -10.12 -2.74
CA PHE A 411 27.20 -9.99 -1.68
C PHE A 411 27.42 -11.07 -0.61
N THR A 412 27.43 -10.68 0.67
CA THR A 412 27.91 -11.57 1.75
C THR A 412 26.87 -11.82 2.83
N GLY A 413 27.12 -12.80 3.71
CA GLY A 413 26.24 -13.05 4.86
C GLY A 413 24.83 -13.49 4.46
N ILE A 414 24.69 -14.19 3.34
CA ILE A 414 23.42 -14.85 2.98
C ILE A 414 23.28 -16.11 3.84
N CYS A 415 22.18 -16.25 4.55
CA CYS A 415 21.91 -17.39 5.42
C CYS A 415 20.54 -17.98 5.08
N ILE A 416 20.50 -19.25 4.66
CA ILE A 416 19.23 -19.93 4.35
C ILE A 416 19.14 -21.21 5.21
N SER A 417 18.12 -21.28 6.05
CA SER A 417 17.88 -22.44 6.91
C SER A 417 16.48 -23.01 6.73
N ASN A 418 16.36 -24.33 6.83
CA ASN A 418 15.08 -25.04 6.83
C ASN A 418 14.17 -24.64 5.66
N ALA A 419 14.68 -24.83 4.43
CA ALA A 419 13.97 -24.46 3.21
C ALA A 419 13.72 -25.69 2.33
N THR A 420 12.46 -25.98 2.03
CA THR A 420 12.05 -27.09 1.16
C THR A 420 11.38 -26.54 -0.10
N ILE A 421 11.99 -26.77 -1.25
CA ILE A 421 11.57 -26.21 -2.53
C ILE A 421 11.24 -27.36 -3.49
N GLY A 422 9.94 -27.63 -3.64
CA GLY A 422 9.38 -28.53 -4.62
C GLY A 422 9.42 -27.93 -6.02
N LEU A 423 10.25 -28.49 -6.89
CA LEU A 423 10.41 -28.03 -8.27
C LEU A 423 9.21 -28.43 -9.14
N ALA A 424 8.85 -27.56 -10.09
CA ALA A 424 7.84 -27.84 -11.11
C ALA A 424 8.27 -28.98 -12.04
N ALA A 425 7.32 -29.69 -12.65
CA ALA A 425 7.60 -30.83 -13.54
C ALA A 425 8.51 -30.46 -14.74
N LYS A 426 8.46 -29.21 -15.21
CA LYS A 426 9.29 -28.66 -16.29
C LYS A 426 10.35 -27.67 -15.78
N ALA A 427 10.76 -27.78 -14.52
CA ALA A 427 11.76 -26.91 -13.92
C ALA A 427 13.12 -27.00 -14.64
N LYS A 428 13.95 -25.97 -14.44
CA LYS A 428 15.29 -25.93 -15.03
C LYS A 428 16.16 -27.03 -14.40
N LYS A 429 17.05 -27.62 -15.20
CA LYS A 429 18.00 -28.67 -14.75
C LYS A 429 18.93 -28.20 -13.63
N VAL A 430 19.26 -26.91 -13.64
CA VAL A 430 20.08 -26.26 -12.61
C VAL A 430 19.16 -25.35 -11.80
N PRO A 431 18.74 -25.76 -10.59
CA PRO A 431 17.78 -24.99 -9.80
C PRO A 431 18.42 -23.79 -9.07
N TRP A 432 19.75 -23.73 -8.97
CA TRP A 432 20.49 -22.66 -8.30
C TRP A 432 21.50 -22.02 -9.24
N THR A 433 21.41 -20.71 -9.40
CA THR A 433 22.45 -19.89 -10.04
C THR A 433 23.04 -18.96 -9.00
N CYS A 434 24.35 -19.05 -8.78
CA CYS A 434 25.08 -18.23 -7.82
C CYS A 434 26.35 -17.67 -8.46
N THR A 435 26.60 -16.38 -8.30
CA THR A 435 27.81 -15.71 -8.81
C THR A 435 28.12 -14.52 -7.94
N ASP A 436 29.38 -14.33 -7.55
CA ASP A 436 29.81 -13.22 -6.69
C ASP A 436 28.97 -13.07 -5.40
N ILE A 437 28.70 -14.19 -4.73
CA ILE A 437 27.99 -14.22 -3.45
C ILE A 437 28.72 -15.13 -2.45
N ASN A 438 28.48 -14.90 -1.16
CA ASN A 438 28.97 -15.72 -0.07
C ASN A 438 27.90 -15.87 1.02
N GLY A 439 27.79 -17.08 1.57
CA GLY A 439 26.87 -17.34 2.66
C GLY A 439 26.96 -18.78 3.15
N ILE A 440 25.92 -19.21 3.86
CA ILE A 440 25.79 -20.57 4.39
C ILE A 440 24.36 -21.06 4.26
N THR A 441 24.20 -22.38 4.23
CA THR A 441 22.88 -23.02 4.29
C THR A 441 22.81 -24.07 5.40
N SER A 442 21.59 -24.45 5.80
CA SER A 442 21.34 -25.61 6.68
C SER A 442 19.97 -26.21 6.38
N ARG A 443 19.91 -27.51 6.05
CA ARG A 443 18.67 -28.22 5.69
C ARG A 443 17.89 -27.52 4.57
N VAL A 444 18.55 -27.36 3.43
CA VAL A 444 17.95 -26.76 2.23
C VAL A 444 17.85 -27.81 1.13
N THR A 445 16.67 -27.97 0.55
CA THR A 445 16.41 -28.88 -0.56
C THR A 445 15.71 -28.12 -1.70
N PRO A 446 16.18 -28.23 -2.97
CA PRO A 446 17.30 -29.03 -3.46
C PRO A 446 18.66 -28.44 -3.07
N ARG A 447 19.74 -29.23 -3.18
CA ARG A 447 21.11 -28.84 -2.78
C ARG A 447 21.49 -27.46 -3.38
N PRO A 448 21.89 -26.48 -2.55
CA PRO A 448 22.37 -25.18 -3.00
C PRO A 448 23.70 -25.23 -3.78
N CYS A 449 24.08 -24.11 -4.36
CA CYS A 449 25.38 -23.90 -4.99
C CYS A 449 26.55 -23.93 -3.97
N ASP A 450 27.78 -24.18 -4.44
CA ASP A 450 28.95 -24.32 -3.55
C ASP A 450 29.37 -23.01 -2.85
N LEU A 451 28.88 -21.86 -3.32
CA LEU A 451 29.03 -20.56 -2.64
C LEU A 451 28.15 -20.41 -1.39
N LEU A 452 27.25 -21.36 -1.15
CA LEU A 452 26.36 -21.46 0.01
C LEU A 452 26.49 -22.85 0.68
N PRO A 453 27.67 -23.21 1.21
CA PRO A 453 27.91 -24.53 1.78
C PRO A 453 26.92 -24.88 2.88
N ASP A 454 26.42 -26.11 2.86
CA ASP A 454 25.60 -26.66 3.94
C ASP A 454 26.46 -26.89 5.18
N GLN A 455 26.04 -26.31 6.29
CA GLN A 455 26.72 -26.39 7.59
C GLN A 455 26.21 -27.53 8.47
N GLY A 456 25.27 -28.35 7.97
CA GLY A 456 24.64 -29.43 8.72
C GLY A 456 23.54 -28.95 9.67
N PRO A 457 22.85 -29.88 10.35
CA PRO A 457 21.65 -29.58 11.13
C PRO A 457 21.93 -28.84 12.45
N GLU A 458 23.15 -28.90 12.96
CA GLU A 458 23.54 -28.36 14.28
C GLU A 458 23.71 -26.84 14.30
N LYS A 459 24.02 -26.18 13.16
CA LYS A 459 24.20 -24.71 13.05
C LYS A 459 22.94 -23.94 12.68
N LEU A 460 21.78 -24.48 13.06
CA LEU A 460 20.46 -23.88 12.83
C LEU A 460 20.31 -22.44 13.32
N SER A 461 21.05 -22.08 14.39
CA SER A 461 21.01 -20.75 15.01
C SER A 461 21.69 -19.64 14.18
N ALA A 462 22.35 -19.98 13.08
CA ALA A 462 23.06 -18.98 12.28
C ALA A 462 22.13 -18.05 11.49
N CYS A 463 20.90 -18.49 11.17
CA CYS A 463 19.90 -17.71 10.44
C CYS A 463 18.73 -17.29 11.35
N ASP A 464 19.01 -16.95 12.60
CA ASP A 464 17.97 -16.64 13.59
C ASP A 464 17.17 -15.38 13.20
N PHE A 465 15.85 -15.47 13.39
CA PHE A 465 14.95 -14.33 13.26
C PHE A 465 14.92 -13.59 14.60
N PRO A 466 15.07 -12.25 14.63
CA PRO A 466 15.07 -11.48 15.86
C PRO A 466 13.82 -11.74 16.70
N THR A 467 13.99 -12.03 17.99
CA THR A 467 12.88 -12.28 18.93
C THR A 467 12.36 -11.00 19.57
N GLU A 468 13.18 -9.95 19.60
CA GLU A 468 12.75 -8.62 20.01
C GLU A 468 11.70 -8.08 19.04
N ARG A 469 10.69 -7.37 19.54
CA ARG A 469 9.68 -6.73 18.70
C ARG A 469 10.11 -5.30 18.37
N LEU A 470 9.74 -4.81 17.20
CA LEU A 470 9.95 -3.40 16.87
C LEU A 470 8.97 -2.52 17.67
N PRO A 471 9.30 -1.26 17.99
CA PRO A 471 8.40 -0.37 18.71
C PRO A 471 7.00 -0.26 18.08
N ILE A 472 6.93 -0.21 16.73
CA ILE A 472 5.66 -0.19 16.01
C ILE A 472 4.79 -1.43 16.23
N ASP A 473 5.36 -2.59 16.56
CA ASP A 473 4.59 -3.81 16.86
C ASP A 473 3.85 -3.73 18.21
N MET A 474 4.24 -2.77 19.07
CA MET A 474 3.59 -2.54 20.36
C MET A 474 2.45 -1.51 20.29
N VAL A 475 2.32 -0.81 19.16
CA VAL A 475 1.21 0.14 18.95
C VAL A 475 -0.10 -0.65 18.82
N ALA A 476 -1.00 -0.41 19.77
CA ALA A 476 -2.34 -0.98 19.80
C ALA A 476 -3.36 0.05 19.33
N PHE A 477 -4.39 -0.43 18.62
CA PHE A 477 -5.56 0.38 18.34
C PHE A 477 -6.46 0.46 19.56
N GLN A 478 -7.06 1.62 19.76
CA GLN A 478 -8.21 1.80 20.65
C GLN A 478 -9.50 1.77 19.85
N LYS A 479 -10.60 1.44 20.53
CA LYS A 479 -11.95 1.54 19.97
C LYS A 479 -12.43 2.99 20.04
N CYS A 480 -12.76 3.55 18.89
CA CYS A 480 -13.35 4.86 18.75
C CYS A 480 -14.81 4.75 18.33
N SER A 481 -15.65 5.65 18.82
CA SER A 481 -17.05 5.75 18.43
C SER A 481 -17.29 7.09 17.73
N SER A 482 -18.04 7.09 16.64
CA SER A 482 -18.51 8.31 16.00
C SER A 482 -20.02 8.27 15.86
N SER A 483 -20.68 9.41 16.01
CA SER A 483 -22.12 9.58 15.78
C SER A 483 -22.36 10.53 14.61
N MET A 484 -23.13 10.07 13.64
CA MET A 484 -23.63 10.84 12.50
C MET A 484 -25.06 11.25 12.78
N ASN A 485 -25.42 12.49 12.45
CA ASN A 485 -26.81 12.90 12.38
C ASN A 485 -27.20 13.07 10.92
N TYR A 486 -28.05 12.20 10.39
CA TYR A 486 -28.65 12.42 9.07
C TYR A 486 -29.79 13.43 9.19
N MET A 487 -29.84 14.41 8.28
CA MET A 487 -31.01 15.29 8.11
C MET A 487 -32.04 14.68 7.18
#